data_AF-A0A2D5ICW6-F1
#
_entry.id   AF-A0A2D5ICW6-F1
#
_cell.length_a   1.000
_cell.length_b   1.000
_cell.length_c   1.000
_cell.angle_alpha   90.00
_cell.angle_beta   90.00
_cell.angle_gamma   90.00
#
_symmetry.space_group_name_H-M   'P 1'
#
loop_
_entity.id
_entity.type
_entity.pdbx_description
1 polymer ?
#
loop_
_entity_poly.entity_id
_entity_poly.type
_entity_poly.pdbx_seq_one_letter_code
_entity_poly.pdbx_strand_id
1 'polypeptide(L)'
;MIELINDKLIEVDDMGNMTVYEDESLTTLIDNMKLVIDDIVIDEKLIEPVEDIYYYLIEKIYTMPDYPKWNDVPFRDKPKAKLLIALNKFIHDKTNRRTE
;
A
#
# COMPACT_ATOMS: atom_id res chain seq x y z
N MET A 1 -5.85 10.32 -10.16
CA MET A 1 -5.82 10.03 -8.71
C MET A 1 -5.90 8.53 -8.51
N ILE A 2 -5.20 7.97 -7.52
CA ILE A 2 -5.32 6.55 -7.15
C ILE A 2 -6.17 6.45 -5.89
N GLU A 3 -7.19 5.59 -5.91
CA GLU A 3 -8.06 5.32 -4.77
C GLU A 3 -8.15 3.82 -4.49
N LEU A 4 -8.50 3.46 -3.25
CA LEU A 4 -8.84 2.09 -2.87
C LEU A 4 -10.36 1.97 -2.72
N ILE A 5 -11.01 1.26 -3.64
CA ILE A 5 -12.47 1.07 -3.66
C ILE A 5 -12.77 -0.42 -3.76
N ASN A 6 -13.55 -0.95 -2.81
CA ASN A 6 -13.89 -2.38 -2.73
C ASN A 6 -12.63 -3.28 -2.88
N ASP A 7 -11.59 -2.96 -2.11
CA ASP A 7 -10.30 -3.67 -2.09
C ASP A 7 -9.49 -3.62 -3.39
N LYS A 8 -9.91 -2.82 -4.37
CA LYS A 8 -9.22 -2.64 -5.64
C LYS A 8 -8.61 -1.25 -5.74
N LEU A 9 -7.39 -1.20 -6.24
CA LEU A 9 -6.78 0.06 -6.67
C LEU A 9 -7.47 0.54 -7.94
N ILE A 10 -7.99 1.77 -7.90
CA ILE A 10 -8.68 2.40 -9.02
C ILE A 10 -7.94 3.68 -9.39
N GLU A 11 -7.62 3.83 -10.66
CA GLU A 11 -7.24 5.10 -11.25
C GLU A 11 -8.49 5.89 -11.63
N VAL A 12 -8.57 7.13 -11.16
CA VAL A 12 -9.57 8.10 -11.60
C VAL A 12 -8.86 9.17 -12.41
N ASP A 13 -9.23 9.30 -13.69
CA ASP A 13 -8.71 10.34 -14.58
C ASP A 13 -9.44 11.68 -14.38
N ASP A 14 -8.96 12.73 -15.06
CA ASP A 14 -9.53 14.09 -14.97
C ASP A 14 -10.96 14.20 -15.52
N MET A 15 -11.42 13.21 -16.28
CA MET A 15 -12.79 13.11 -16.80
C MET A 15 -13.70 12.28 -15.87
N GLY A 16 -13.15 11.75 -14.78
CA GLY A 16 -13.87 10.90 -13.82
C GLY A 16 -14.03 9.45 -14.30
N ASN A 17 -13.33 9.02 -15.34
CA ASN A 17 -13.32 7.62 -15.74
C ASN A 17 -12.52 6.80 -14.72
N MET A 18 -13.07 5.66 -14.33
CA MET A 18 -12.45 4.73 -13.39
C MET A 18 -11.84 3.55 -14.13
N THR A 19 -10.54 3.35 -13.95
CA THR A 19 -9.81 2.18 -14.47
C THR A 19 -9.27 1.36 -13.30
N VAL A 20 -9.54 0.06 -13.28
CA VAL A 20 -9.02 -0.82 -12.22
C VAL A 20 -7.56 -1.17 -12.52
N TYR A 21 -6.69 -1.05 -11.52
CA TYR A 21 -5.33 -1.59 -11.59
C TYR A 21 -5.36 -3.12 -11.44
N GLU A 22 -5.20 -3.83 -12.55
CA GLU A 22 -5.14 -5.30 -12.60
C GLU A 22 -3.73 -5.83 -12.24
N ASP A 23 -3.19 -5.42 -11.10
CA ASP A 23 -1.95 -5.99 -10.55
C ASP A 23 -2.27 -6.88 -9.35
N GLU A 24 -2.27 -8.19 -9.57
CA GLU A 24 -2.54 -9.17 -8.51
C GLU A 24 -1.51 -9.10 -7.36
N SER A 25 -0.26 -8.70 -7.64
CA SER A 25 0.77 -8.59 -6.61
C SER A 25 0.52 -7.38 -5.70
N LEU A 26 0.08 -6.25 -6.26
CA LEU A 26 -0.33 -5.08 -5.46
C LEU A 26 -1.61 -5.35 -4.67
N THR A 27 -2.58 -6.04 -5.27
CA THR A 27 -3.81 -6.45 -4.58
C THR A 27 -3.48 -7.34 -3.38
N THR A 28 -2.62 -8.34 -3.60
CA THR A 28 -2.15 -9.26 -2.55
C THR A 28 -1.41 -8.51 -1.44
N LEU A 29 -0.56 -7.53 -1.79
CA LEU A 29 0.10 -6.68 -0.80
C LEU A 29 -0.91 -5.93 0.06
N ILE A 30 -1.93 -5.31 -0.55
CA ILE A 30 -2.95 -4.55 0.18
C ILE A 30 -3.71 -5.46 1.15
N ASP A 31 -4.14 -6.64 0.68
CA ASP A 31 -4.86 -7.59 1.53
C ASP A 31 -4.01 -8.08 2.70
N ASN A 32 -2.73 -8.32 2.45
CA ASN A 32 -1.76 -8.64 3.49
C ASN A 32 -1.56 -7.51 4.49
N MET A 33 -1.52 -6.26 4.01
CA MET A 33 -1.37 -5.10 4.88
C MET A 33 -2.62 -4.86 5.73
N LYS A 34 -3.83 -5.26 5.31
CA LYS A 34 -5.06 -5.19 6.13
C LYS A 34 -5.01 -6.10 7.35
N LEU A 35 -4.17 -7.14 7.33
CA LEU A 35 -3.92 -7.96 8.52
C LEU A 35 -3.12 -7.21 9.59
N VAL A 36 -2.48 -6.09 9.22
CA VAL A 36 -1.56 -5.32 10.05
C VAL A 36 -2.08 -3.92 10.36
N ILE A 37 -2.72 -3.27 9.37
CA ILE A 37 -3.24 -1.91 9.41
C ILE A 37 -4.76 -2.00 9.28
N ASP A 38 -5.48 -1.44 10.24
CA ASP A 38 -6.94 -1.58 10.31
C ASP A 38 -7.65 -0.80 9.18
N ASP A 39 -7.22 0.46 8.93
CA ASP A 39 -7.78 1.32 7.89
C ASP A 39 -6.70 1.72 6.88
N ILE A 40 -6.71 1.09 5.71
CA ILE A 40 -5.83 1.46 4.61
C ILE A 40 -6.49 2.55 3.77
N VAL A 41 -5.84 3.70 3.69
CA VAL A 41 -6.18 4.80 2.79
C VAL A 41 -5.00 5.03 1.85
N ILE A 42 -5.30 5.16 0.55
CA ILE A 42 -4.32 5.51 -0.47
C ILE A 42 -4.50 6.99 -0.82
N ASP A 43 -3.56 7.82 -0.41
CA ASP A 43 -3.50 9.26 -0.65
C ASP A 43 -2.03 9.71 -0.68
N GLU A 44 -1.60 10.28 -1.81
CA GLU A 44 -0.24 10.80 -2.02
C GLU A 44 0.15 11.86 -0.98
N LYS A 45 -0.83 12.58 -0.39
CA LYS A 45 -0.59 13.62 0.63
C LYS A 45 -0.12 13.04 1.96
N LEU A 46 -0.33 11.74 2.18
CA LEU A 46 0.17 11.03 3.35
C LEU A 46 1.65 10.66 3.22
N ILE A 47 2.27 10.84 2.05
CA ILE A 47 3.67 10.46 1.83
C ILE A 47 4.60 11.46 2.54
N GLU A 48 5.19 11.02 3.64
CA GLU A 48 6.23 11.73 4.38
C GLU A 48 7.45 10.83 4.63
N PRO A 49 8.64 11.38 4.91
CA PRO A 49 9.80 10.58 5.24
C PRO A 49 9.60 9.77 6.54
N VAL A 50 9.66 8.45 6.42
CA VAL A 50 9.75 7.51 7.56
C VAL A 50 11.07 6.74 7.52
N GLU A 51 11.42 6.05 8.60
CA GLU A 51 12.65 5.26 8.68
C GLU A 51 12.67 4.12 7.66
N ASP A 52 13.84 3.83 7.09
CA ASP A 52 14.04 2.86 6.00
C ASP A 52 13.48 1.46 6.29
N ILE A 53 13.44 1.08 7.57
CA ILE A 53 12.87 -0.21 7.99
C ILE A 53 11.41 -0.36 7.55
N TYR A 54 10.62 0.72 7.50
CA TYR A 54 9.23 0.64 7.10
C TYR A 54 9.09 0.39 5.59
N TYR A 55 9.91 1.04 4.76
CA TYR A 55 9.94 0.74 3.32
C TYR A 55 10.40 -0.69 3.06
N TYR A 56 11.45 -1.13 3.75
CA TYR A 56 11.93 -2.51 3.67
C TYR A 56 10.84 -3.53 4.00
N LEU A 57 10.05 -3.29 5.05
CA LEU A 57 8.95 -4.19 5.43
C LEU A 57 7.88 -4.28 4.34
N ILE A 58 7.50 -3.15 3.73
CA ILE A 58 6.54 -3.16 2.61
C ILE A 58 7.10 -3.95 1.42
N GLU A 59 8.35 -3.71 1.03
CA GLU A 59 9.00 -4.47 -0.04
C GLU A 59 9.08 -5.97 0.27
N LYS A 60 9.34 -6.33 1.54
CA LYS A 60 9.35 -7.74 1.97
C LYS A 60 7.98 -8.38 1.92
N ILE A 61 6.93 -7.71 2.36
CA ILE A 61 5.57 -8.24 2.28
C ILE A 61 5.13 -8.38 0.81
N TYR A 62 5.52 -7.43 -0.05
CA TYR A 62 5.25 -7.50 -1.49
C TYR A 62 5.96 -8.68 -2.16
N THR A 63 7.22 -8.94 -1.81
CA THR A 63 8.02 -10.03 -2.41
C THR A 63 7.80 -11.39 -1.75
N MET A 64 7.29 -11.41 -0.51
CA MET A 64 6.99 -12.60 0.29
C MET A 64 5.59 -12.45 0.91
N PRO A 65 4.52 -12.75 0.16
CA PRO A 65 3.14 -12.51 0.59
C PRO A 65 2.73 -13.22 1.88
N ASP A 66 3.38 -14.32 2.26
CA ASP A 66 3.07 -14.99 3.51
C ASP A 66 3.67 -14.31 4.74
N TYR A 67 4.60 -13.35 4.59
CA TYR A 67 5.34 -12.71 5.68
C TYR A 67 4.48 -12.15 6.84
N PRO A 68 3.33 -11.47 6.60
CA PRO A 68 2.49 -10.98 7.69
C PRO A 68 1.96 -12.09 8.60
N LYS A 69 1.76 -13.31 8.05
CA LYS A 69 1.24 -14.46 8.79
C LYS A 69 2.24 -15.03 9.81
N TRP A 70 3.51 -14.61 9.76
CA TRP A 70 4.57 -15.06 10.67
C TRP A 70 4.76 -14.11 11.86
N ASN A 71 4.00 -13.00 11.91
CA ASN A 71 4.15 -11.99 12.94
C ASN A 71 3.01 -12.06 13.97
N ASP A 72 3.18 -12.90 14.99
CA ASP A 72 2.25 -13.01 16.12
C ASP A 72 2.26 -11.77 17.04
N VAL A 73 3.13 -10.79 16.77
CA VAL A 73 3.27 -9.57 17.57
C VAL A 73 2.50 -8.43 16.91
N PRO A 74 1.41 -7.93 17.52
CA PRO A 74 0.65 -6.83 16.95
C PRO A 74 1.49 -5.55 16.92
N PHE A 75 1.43 -4.83 15.80
CA PHE A 75 2.02 -3.50 15.70
C PHE A 75 1.23 -2.50 16.55
N ARG A 76 1.94 -1.58 17.20
CA ARG A 76 1.34 -0.42 17.87
C ARG A 76 0.91 0.63 16.85
N ASP A 77 0.05 1.55 17.26
CA ASP A 77 -0.55 2.57 16.38
C ASP A 77 0.50 3.41 15.63
N LYS A 78 1.56 3.87 16.32
CA LYS A 78 2.61 4.68 15.69
C LYS A 78 3.37 3.91 14.58
N PRO A 79 3.84 2.67 14.80
CA PRO A 79 4.33 1.81 13.73
C PRO A 79 3.34 1.56 12.59
N LYS A 80 2.04 1.34 12.88
CA LYS A 80 1.01 1.16 11.85
C LYS A 80 0.90 2.39 10.94
N ALA A 81 0.89 3.59 11.52
CA ALA A 81 0.86 4.84 10.76
C ALA A 81 2.08 4.97 9.82
N LYS A 82 3.29 4.60 10.29
CA LYS A 82 4.49 4.62 9.46
C LYS A 82 4.49 3.57 8.35
N LEU A 83 3.92 2.39 8.61
CA LEU A 83 3.69 1.39 7.57
C LEU A 83 2.69 1.89 6.52
N LEU A 84 1.64 2.63 6.92
CA LEU A 84 0.69 3.23 5.98
C LEU A 84 1.37 4.27 5.08
N ILE A 85 2.23 5.11 5.64
CA ILE A 85 3.03 6.08 4.87
C ILE A 85 3.94 5.37 3.87
N ALA A 86 4.67 4.34 4.33
CA ALA A 86 5.54 3.54 3.48
C ALA A 86 4.77 2.80 2.36
N LEU A 87 3.58 2.28 2.67
CA LEU A 87 2.69 1.64 1.70
C LEU A 87 2.23 2.65 0.63
N ASN A 88 1.79 3.83 1.04
CA ASN A 88 1.38 4.90 0.12
C ASN A 88 2.50 5.27 -0.83
N LYS A 89 3.72 5.45 -0.31
CA LYS A 89 4.90 5.70 -1.13
C LYS A 89 5.15 4.58 -2.13
N PHE A 90 5.10 3.32 -1.69
CA PHE A 90 5.35 2.17 -2.55
C PHE A 90 4.34 2.06 -3.68
N ILE A 91 3.04 2.24 -3.38
CA ILE A 91 1.96 2.20 -4.38
C ILE A 91 2.16 3.30 -5.40
N HIS A 92 2.37 4.54 -4.95
CA HIS A 92 2.58 5.69 -5.83
C HIS A 92 3.82 5.53 -6.72
N ASP A 93 4.95 5.05 -6.17
CA ASP A 93 6.16 4.78 -6.97
C ASP A 93 5.93 3.67 -8.01
N LYS A 94 5.11 2.66 -7.70
CA LYS A 94 4.78 1.56 -8.62
C LYS A 94 3.83 1.97 -9.72
N THR A 95 2.83 2.79 -9.41
CA THR A 95 1.86 3.28 -10.40
C THR A 95 2.50 4.30 -11.34
N ASN A 96 3.28 5.25 -10.82
CA ASN A 96 3.89 6.29 -11.66
C ASN A 96 5.02 5.78 -12.56
N ARG A 97 5.74 4.73 -12.17
CA ARG A 97 6.77 4.09 -13.04
C ARG A 97 6.18 3.32 -14.22
N ARG A 98 4.87 3.08 -14.28
CA ARG A 98 4.21 2.43 -15.43
C ARG A 98 3.79 3.44 -16.51
N THR A 99 3.74 4.73 -16.17
CA THR A 99 3.38 5.83 -17.07
C THR A 99 4.59 6.51 -17.77
N GLU A 100 5.82 6.05 -17.49
CA GLU A 100 7.05 6.39 -18.25
C GLU A 100 7.45 5.27 -19.20
#